data_AF-A0A4V5TTM6-F1
#
_entry.id   AF-A0A4V5TTM6-F1
#
_cell.length_a   1.000
_cell.length_b   1.000
_cell.length_c   1.000
_cell.angle_alpha   90.00
_cell.angle_beta   90.00
_cell.angle_gamma   90.00
#
_symmetry.space_group_name_H-M   'P 1'
#
loop_
_entity.id
_entity.type
_entity.pdbx_description
1 polymer ?
#
loop_
_entity_poly.entity_id
_entity_poly.type
_entity_poly.pdbx_seq_one_letter_code
_entity_poly.pdbx_strand_id
1 'polypeptide(L)'
;MKTTYVNATIVTMNEQNEVIENGYIIVENDQIIDVNSGEFANNFEVDEVIDMKGKWVLPGLVNTHTHVVMSLLRGIGDDMLLQPWLETRIWPLESQFTPELAVASTELGLLEMVKSGTTSFSD
;
A
#
# COMPACT_ATOMS: atom_id res chain seq x y z
N MET A 1 17.97 10.15 7.96
CA MET A 1 17.07 10.14 9.14
C MET A 1 16.83 8.69 9.52
N LYS A 2 16.91 8.39 10.81
CA LYS A 2 16.83 7.05 11.36
C LYS A 2 15.71 6.98 12.39
N THR A 3 14.63 6.30 12.02
CA THR A 3 13.41 6.18 12.82
C THR A 3 13.24 4.74 13.29
N THR A 4 12.87 4.56 14.56
CA THR A 4 12.59 3.24 15.13
C THR A 4 11.11 3.13 15.51
N TYR A 5 10.47 2.06 15.08
CA TYR A 5 9.11 1.69 15.46
C TYR A 5 9.19 0.59 16.52
N VAL A 6 8.58 0.78 17.69
CA VAL A 6 8.72 -0.15 18.84
C VAL A 6 7.38 -0.72 19.31
N ASN A 7 7.42 -1.82 20.06
CA ASN A 7 6.25 -2.49 20.66
C ASN A 7 5.17 -2.94 19.67
N ALA A 8 5.55 -3.20 18.41
CA ALA A 8 4.61 -3.64 17.38
C ALA A 8 4.44 -5.17 17.41
N THR A 9 3.28 -5.64 16.95
CA THR A 9 3.15 -7.01 16.42
C THR A 9 3.56 -6.98 14.95
N ILE A 10 4.68 -7.61 14.60
CA ILE A 10 5.26 -7.53 13.24
C ILE A 10 5.02 -8.86 12.53
N VAL A 11 4.28 -8.81 11.42
CA VAL A 11 4.14 -9.94 10.49
C VAL A 11 5.20 -9.75 9.42
N THR A 12 6.27 -10.54 9.47
CA THR A 12 7.48 -10.24 8.68
C THR A 12 7.33 -10.61 7.20
N MET A 13 6.57 -11.67 6.91
CA MET A 13 6.55 -12.34 5.61
C MET A 13 7.95 -12.75 5.13
N ASN A 14 8.89 -12.99 6.05
CA ASN A 14 10.19 -13.55 5.72
C ASN A 14 10.07 -15.03 5.35
N GLU A 15 11.18 -15.68 4.99
CA GLU A 15 11.20 -17.09 4.58
C GLU A 15 10.59 -18.04 5.63
N GLN A 16 10.66 -17.66 6.91
CA GLN A 16 10.17 -18.43 8.05
C GLN A 16 8.71 -18.08 8.42
N ASN A 17 8.10 -17.08 7.79
CA ASN A 17 6.77 -16.54 8.11
C ASN A 17 6.59 -16.18 9.59
N GLU A 18 7.61 -15.55 10.18
CA GLU A 18 7.58 -15.20 11.59
C GLU A 18 6.57 -14.10 11.91
N VAL A 19 5.96 -14.21 13.10
CA VAL A 19 5.16 -13.16 13.72
C VAL A 19 5.81 -12.81 15.05
N ILE A 20 6.24 -11.55 15.20
CA ILE A 20 6.94 -11.06 16.39
C ILE A 20 5.95 -10.25 17.24
N GLU A 21 5.52 -10.77 18.39
CA GLU A 21 4.43 -10.19 19.19
C GLU A 21 4.81 -8.97 20.06
N ASN A 22 6.10 -8.65 20.16
CA ASN A 22 6.61 -7.43 20.78
C ASN A 22 7.97 -7.11 20.15
N GLY A 23 7.94 -6.51 18.95
CA GLY A 23 9.15 -6.26 18.18
C GLY A 23 9.38 -4.79 17.90
N TYR A 24 10.54 -4.54 17.30
CA TYR A 24 10.91 -3.23 16.77
C TYR A 24 11.43 -3.33 15.33
N ILE A 25 11.29 -2.24 14.59
CA ILE A 25 11.83 -2.06 13.23
C ILE A 25 12.66 -0.78 13.22
N ILE A 26 13.89 -0.85 12.73
CA ILE A 26 14.72 0.33 12.52
C ILE A 26 14.77 0.62 11.02
N VAL A 27 14.43 1.85 10.65
CA VAL A 27 14.47 2.35 9.28
C VAL A 27 15.48 3.49 9.20
N GLU A 28 16.40 3.41 8.25
CA GLU A 28 17.37 4.47 7.96
C GLU A 28 17.35 4.78 6.46
N ASN A 29 17.11 6.05 6.11
CA ASN A 29 17.11 6.54 4.71
C ASN A 29 16.28 5.63 3.77
N ASP A 30 15.03 5.36 4.16
CA ASP A 30 14.06 4.54 3.42
C ASP A 30 14.37 3.04 3.33
N GLN A 31 15.36 2.54 4.08
CA GLN A 31 15.70 1.13 4.16
C GLN A 31 15.44 0.56 5.55
N ILE A 32 14.88 -0.65 5.61
CA ILE A 32 14.80 -1.44 6.83
C ILE A 32 16.20 -1.98 7.12
N ILE A 33 16.79 -1.59 8.25
CA ILE A 33 18.15 -2.02 8.63
C ILE A 33 18.16 -3.08 9.73
N ASP A 34 17.09 -3.16 10.54
CA ASP A 34 16.92 -4.19 11.56
C ASP A 34 15.44 -4.45 11.84
N VAL A 35 15.11 -5.70 12.13
CA VAL A 35 13.79 -6.16 12.59
C VAL A 35 14.04 -7.22 13.65
N ASN A 36 13.60 -6.97 14.89
CA ASN A 36 13.88 -7.88 15.98
C ASN A 36 12.75 -7.93 17.02
N SER A 37 12.86 -8.92 17.90
CA SER A 37 11.97 -9.11 19.05
C SER A 37 12.52 -8.46 20.32
N GLY A 38 11.64 -8.19 21.27
CA GLY A 38 11.99 -7.71 22.59
C GLY A 38 12.03 -6.18 22.69
N GLU A 39 12.58 -5.72 23.81
CA GLU A 39 12.72 -4.29 24.06
C GLU A 39 13.83 -3.69 23.20
N PHE A 40 13.53 -2.58 22.55
CA PHE A 40 14.53 -1.78 21.87
C PHE A 40 15.53 -1.24 22.90
N ALA A 41 16.77 -1.72 22.84
CA ALA A 41 17.84 -1.23 23.71
C ALA A 41 18.26 0.18 23.25
N ASN A 42 18.31 1.13 24.18
CA ASN A 42 18.73 2.54 23.96
C ASN A 42 20.17 2.71 23.42
N ASN A 43 20.86 1.64 23.03
CA ASN A 43 22.22 1.66 22.53
C ASN A 43 22.32 2.00 21.04
N PHE A 44 21.20 2.06 20.31
CA PHE A 44 21.18 2.56 18.95
C PHE A 44 21.01 4.07 18.96
N GLU A 45 21.94 4.80 18.35
CA GLU A 45 21.70 6.20 17.99
C GLU A 45 20.62 6.25 16.91
N VAL A 46 19.47 6.84 17.25
CA VAL A 46 18.28 7.00 16.39
C VAL A 46 17.73 8.41 16.56
N ASP A 47 17.18 8.96 15.48
CA ASP A 47 16.66 10.34 15.46
C ASP A 47 15.24 10.41 16.05
N GLU A 48 14.46 9.34 15.89
CA GLU A 48 13.05 9.30 16.29
C GLU A 48 12.64 7.89 16.75
N VAL A 49 11.79 7.83 17.78
CA VAL A 49 11.18 6.59 18.27
C VAL A 49 9.65 6.74 18.25
N ILE A 50 8.98 5.79 17.60
CA ILE A 50 7.53 5.75 17.42
C ILE A 50 6.98 4.51 18.12
N ASP A 51 6.13 4.70 19.12
CA ASP A 51 5.45 3.59 19.81
C ASP A 51 4.25 3.07 18.99
N MET A 52 4.28 1.78 18.71
CA MET A 52 3.30 1.05 17.90
C MET A 52 2.53 0.02 18.74
N LYS A 53 2.53 0.15 20.06
CA LYS A 53 1.79 -0.73 20.97
C LYS A 53 0.34 -0.94 20.53
N GLY A 54 -0.05 -2.21 20.40
CA GLY A 54 -1.38 -2.63 19.99
C GLY A 54 -1.66 -2.50 18.49
N LYS A 55 -0.64 -2.15 17.68
CA LYS A 55 -0.73 -2.11 16.22
C LYS A 55 -0.03 -3.32 15.60
N TRP A 56 -0.53 -3.69 14.43
CA TRP A 56 0.08 -4.67 13.56
C TRP A 56 0.87 -3.95 12.48
N VAL A 57 2.06 -4.44 12.19
CA VAL A 57 2.90 -3.96 11.09
C VAL A 57 3.08 -5.10 10.11
N LEU A 58 2.81 -4.81 8.84
CA LEU A 58 2.92 -5.73 7.71
C LEU A 58 3.72 -5.04 6.59
N PRO A 59 4.35 -5.80 5.69
CA PRO A 59 4.74 -5.28 4.39
C PRO A 59 3.54 -4.62 3.71
N GLY A 60 3.78 -3.50 3.05
CA GLY A 60 2.73 -2.84 2.28
C GLY A 60 2.19 -3.76 1.19
N LEU A 61 0.88 -3.69 0.93
CA LEU A 61 0.23 -4.56 -0.04
C LEU A 61 0.68 -4.21 -1.45
N VAL A 62 0.84 -5.24 -2.29
CA VAL A 62 1.24 -5.11 -3.69
C VAL A 62 0.05 -5.46 -4.58
N ASN A 63 -0.50 -4.46 -5.26
CA ASN A 63 -1.54 -4.67 -6.26
C ASN A 63 -0.89 -5.02 -7.60
N THR A 64 -0.83 -6.31 -7.93
CA THR A 64 -0.03 -6.80 -9.07
C THR A 64 -0.61 -6.47 -10.44
N HIS A 65 -1.84 -5.97 -10.53
CA HIS A 65 -2.48 -5.57 -11.78
C HIS A 65 -3.71 -4.70 -11.52
N THR A 66 -3.77 -3.51 -12.12
CA THR A 66 -4.93 -2.63 -12.05
C THR A 66 -5.09 -1.81 -13.32
N HIS A 67 -6.18 -1.04 -13.37
CA HIS A 67 -6.44 0.00 -14.36
C HIS A 67 -6.88 1.27 -13.61
N VAL A 68 -5.92 2.04 -13.10
CA VAL A 68 -6.17 3.11 -12.12
C VAL A 68 -7.03 4.24 -12.70
N VAL A 69 -6.86 4.55 -13.99
CA VAL A 69 -7.60 5.61 -14.70
C VAL A 69 -9.09 5.26 -14.82
N MET A 70 -9.47 3.99 -14.69
CA MET A 70 -10.87 3.56 -14.69
C MET A 70 -11.61 3.85 -13.37
N SER A 71 -10.95 4.43 -12.36
CA SER A 71 -11.56 4.69 -11.04
C SER A 71 -12.86 5.52 -11.12
N LEU A 72 -12.93 6.51 -12.02
CA LEU A 72 -14.14 7.30 -12.27
C LEU A 72 -15.25 6.54 -13.03
N LEU A 73 -14.93 5.42 -13.67
CA LEU A 73 -15.87 4.59 -14.41
C LEU A 73 -16.52 3.49 -13.54
N ARG A 74 -16.25 3.50 -12.22
CA ARG A 74 -16.81 2.53 -11.28
C ARG A 74 -18.35 2.49 -11.35
N GLY A 75 -18.90 1.29 -11.48
CA GLY A 75 -20.36 1.06 -11.58
C GLY A 75 -20.94 1.26 -12.98
N ILE A 76 -20.11 1.54 -13.99
CA ILE A 76 -20.58 1.65 -15.38
C ILE A 76 -20.56 0.28 -16.05
N GLY A 77 -21.72 -0.12 -16.56
CA GLY A 77 -21.86 -1.36 -17.33
C GLY A 77 -21.81 -2.62 -16.47
N ASP A 78 -22.26 -2.52 -15.23
CA ASP A 78 -22.50 -3.68 -14.37
C ASP A 78 -23.41 -4.71 -15.07
N ASP A 79 -23.29 -5.98 -14.68
CA ASP A 79 -24.08 -7.11 -15.19
C ASP A 79 -23.95 -7.38 -16.71
N MET A 80 -22.84 -6.96 -17.32
CA MET A 80 -22.53 -7.20 -18.73
C MET A 80 -21.47 -8.30 -18.93
N LEU A 81 -21.52 -8.97 -20.09
CA LEU A 81 -20.40 -9.80 -20.54
C LEU A 81 -19.20 -8.92 -20.89
N LEU A 82 -17.99 -9.45 -20.70
CA LEU A 82 -16.72 -8.73 -20.89
C LEU A 82 -16.64 -7.97 -22.22
N GLN A 83 -16.86 -8.66 -23.35
CA GLN A 83 -16.69 -8.03 -24.66
C GLN A 83 -17.72 -6.90 -24.92
N PRO A 84 -19.04 -7.10 -24.71
CA PRO A 84 -20.00 -6.01 -24.77
C PRO A 84 -19.71 -4.86 -23.79
N TRP A 85 -19.22 -5.17 -22.58
CA TRP A 85 -18.83 -4.15 -21.60
C TRP A 85 -17.69 -3.28 -22.13
N LEU A 86 -16.62 -3.90 -22.66
CA LEU A 86 -15.50 -3.19 -23.26
C LEU A 86 -15.93 -2.34 -24.46
N GLU A 87 -16.55 -2.98 -25.45
CA GLU A 87 -16.86 -2.36 -26.74
C GLU A 87 -17.94 -1.28 -26.66
N THR A 88 -18.93 -1.45 -25.77
CA THR A 88 -20.12 -0.59 -25.75
C THR A 88 -20.22 0.31 -24.52
N ARG A 89 -19.33 0.16 -23.53
CA ARG A 89 -19.29 1.04 -22.34
C ARG A 89 -17.90 1.62 -22.14
N ILE A 90 -16.89 0.78 -21.90
CA ILE A 90 -15.57 1.24 -21.46
C ILE A 90 -14.83 2.00 -22.55
N TRP A 91 -14.53 1.37 -23.69
CA TRP A 91 -13.73 2.03 -24.74
C TRP A 91 -14.36 3.34 -25.25
N PRO A 92 -15.70 3.44 -25.46
CA PRO A 92 -16.32 4.71 -25.83
C PRO A 92 -16.16 5.81 -24.78
N LEU A 93 -16.23 5.48 -23.48
CA LEU A 93 -16.07 6.46 -22.41
C LEU A 93 -14.61 6.85 -22.21
N GLU A 94 -13.70 5.88 -22.20
CA GLU A 94 -12.25 6.13 -22.12
C GLU A 94 -11.75 6.99 -23.29
N SER A 95 -12.31 6.83 -24.49
CA SER A 95 -11.95 7.66 -25.66
C SER A 95 -12.25 9.15 -25.47
N GLN A 96 -13.08 9.49 -24.47
CA GLN A 96 -13.46 10.86 -24.12
C GLN A 96 -12.63 11.42 -22.95
N PHE A 97 -11.71 10.65 -22.36
CA PHE A 97 -10.88 11.14 -21.26
C PHE A 97 -9.96 12.26 -21.73
N THR A 98 -9.98 13.36 -20.98
CA THR A 98 -8.98 14.41 -21.10
C THR A 98 -7.83 14.13 -20.11
N PRO A 99 -6.65 14.76 -20.28
CA PRO A 99 -5.56 14.67 -19.32
C PRO A 99 -6.00 15.04 -17.89
N GLU A 100 -6.88 16.02 -17.74
CA GLU A 100 -7.39 16.46 -16.44
C GLU A 100 -8.25 15.38 -15.78
N LEU A 101 -9.11 14.69 -16.55
CA LEU A 101 -9.90 13.57 -16.05
C LEU A 101 -9.03 12.38 -15.69
N ALA A 102 -7.99 12.10 -16.48
CA ALA A 102 -7.04 11.03 -16.19
C ALA A 102 -6.31 11.29 -14.87
N VAL A 103 -5.81 12.51 -14.64
CA VAL A 103 -5.16 12.89 -13.38
C VAL A 103 -6.12 12.72 -12.20
N ALA A 104 -7.31 13.29 -12.28
CA ALA A 104 -8.29 13.22 -11.19
C ALA A 104 -8.71 11.77 -10.87
N SER A 105 -8.88 10.93 -11.90
CA SER A 105 -9.21 9.52 -11.73
C SER A 105 -8.07 8.73 -11.09
N THR A 106 -6.83 8.95 -11.54
CA THR A 106 -5.64 8.32 -10.95
C THR A 106 -5.45 8.73 -9.50
N GLU A 107 -5.57 10.03 -9.16
CA GLU A 107 -5.46 10.50 -7.77
C GLU A 107 -6.49 9.84 -6.86
N LEU A 108 -7.73 9.67 -7.33
CA LEU A 108 -8.77 8.95 -6.59
C LEU A 108 -8.35 7.49 -6.33
N GLY A 109 -7.89 6.78 -7.37
CA GLY A 109 -7.44 5.39 -7.24
C GLY A 109 -6.24 5.24 -6.29
N LEU A 110 -5.25 6.13 -6.38
CA LEU A 110 -4.08 6.16 -5.49
C LEU A 110 -4.48 6.41 -4.04
N LEU A 111 -5.40 7.35 -3.79
CA LEU A 111 -5.88 7.65 -2.44
C LEU A 111 -6.56 6.43 -1.81
N GLU A 112 -7.40 5.73 -2.55
CA GLU A 112 -8.04 4.50 -2.07
C GLU A 112 -7.03 3.38 -1.80
N MET A 113 -6.04 3.22 -2.67
CA MET A 113 -4.95 2.25 -2.51
C MET A 113 -4.15 2.51 -1.22
N VAL A 114 -3.72 3.75 -0.98
CA VAL A 114 -2.98 4.09 0.25
C VAL A 114 -3.86 3.91 1.49
N LYS A 115 -5.14 4.31 1.46
CA LYS A 115 -6.06 4.13 2.60
C LYS A 115 -6.34 2.66 2.92
N SER A 116 -6.18 1.76 1.96
CA SER A 116 -6.35 0.32 2.14
C SER A 116 -5.03 -0.44 2.36
N GLY A 117 -3.90 0.27 2.44
CA GLY A 117 -2.59 -0.32 2.74
C GLY A 117 -1.79 -0.79 1.53
N THR A 118 -2.23 -0.48 0.30
CA THR A 118 -1.44 -0.71 -0.92
C THR A 118 -0.33 0.33 -1.03
N THR A 119 0.92 -0.12 -1.14
CA THR A 119 2.10 0.74 -1.27
C THR A 119 2.78 0.62 -2.63
N SER A 120 2.43 -0.41 -3.41
CA SER A 120 2.96 -0.62 -4.76
C SER A 120 1.90 -1.24 -5.65
N PHE A 121 1.87 -0.85 -6.91
CA PHE A 121 0.91 -1.34 -7.88
C PHE A 121 1.50 -1.42 -9.28
N SER A 122 0.91 -2.26 -10.14
CA SER A 122 1.20 -2.31 -11.56
C SER A 122 -0.03 -1.84 -12.34
N ASP A 123 0.15 -0.82 -13.17
CA ASP A 123 -0.88 -0.21 -14.01
C ASP A 123 -0.40 -0.16 -15.47
#